data_AF-A0A016SAY5-F1
#
_entry.id   AF-A0A016SAY5-F1
#
_cell.length_a   1.000
_cell.length_b   1.000
_cell.length_c   1.000
_cell.angle_alpha   90.00
_cell.angle_beta   90.00
_cell.angle_gamma   90.00
#
_symmetry.space_group_name_H-M   'P 1'
#
loop_
_entity.id
_entity.type
_entity.pdbx_description
1 polymer ?
#
loop_
_entity_poly.entity_id
_entity_poly.type
_entity_poly.pdbx_seq_one_letter_code
_entity_poly.pdbx_strand_id
1 'polypeptide(L)'
;MPAQEDSWAFQPIGAPFPDNPVRVQGQQNMYVALWYKHGKPIHGRAWNNNGVVECSFPYSKVELTGKKDLGGQIQILTYKGDFNSLGYW
;
A
#
# COMPACT_ATOMS: atom_id res chain seq x y z
N MET A 1 -0.44 26.10 -6.35
CA MET A 1 0.10 25.61 -5.06
C MET A 1 1.26 24.67 -5.39
N PRO A 2 2.30 24.55 -4.56
CA PRO A 2 3.31 23.52 -4.77
C PRO A 2 2.68 22.12 -4.72
N ALA A 3 3.28 21.14 -5.41
CA ALA A 3 2.82 19.75 -5.33
C ALA A 3 2.93 19.25 -3.88
N GLN A 4 1.89 18.54 -3.43
CA GLN A 4 1.87 17.88 -2.13
C GLN A 4 2.71 16.59 -2.17
N GLU A 5 2.97 16.01 -1.00
CA GLU A 5 3.63 14.71 -0.89
C GLU A 5 2.64 13.54 -1.09
N ASP A 6 3.19 12.34 -1.31
CA ASP A 6 2.42 11.11 -1.37
C ASP A 6 1.73 10.82 -0.03
N SER A 7 0.48 10.36 -0.09
CA SER A 7 -0.27 9.93 1.09
C SER A 7 -0.17 8.41 1.28
N TRP A 8 0.43 8.00 2.40
CA TRP A 8 0.56 6.59 2.78
C TRP A 8 -0.38 6.26 3.94
N ALA A 9 -1.49 5.59 3.63
CA ALA A 9 -2.49 5.23 4.64
C ALA A 9 -2.07 3.96 5.39
N PHE A 10 -1.98 4.07 6.71
CA PHE A 10 -1.74 2.96 7.62
C PHE A 10 -2.88 1.93 7.55
N GLN A 11 -2.55 0.69 7.18
CA GLN A 11 -3.52 -0.34 6.85
C GLN A 11 -3.23 -1.67 7.57
N PRO A 12 -4.08 -2.08 8.54
CA PRO A 12 -3.99 -3.39 9.16
C PRO A 12 -4.21 -4.52 8.15
N ILE A 13 -3.37 -5.54 8.19
CA ILE A 13 -3.54 -6.74 7.36
C ILE A 13 -4.78 -7.51 7.85
N GLY A 14 -5.66 -7.88 6.92
CA GLY A 14 -6.96 -8.50 7.20
C GLY A 14 -8.10 -7.53 7.52
N ALA A 15 -7.90 -6.22 7.34
CA ALA A 15 -8.97 -5.22 7.38
C ALA A 15 -9.32 -4.75 5.94
N PRO A 16 -10.49 -4.13 5.70
CA PRO A 16 -10.83 -3.53 4.40
C PRO A 16 -9.83 -2.46 3.98
N PHE A 17 -9.71 -2.24 2.66
CA PHE A 17 -8.83 -1.22 2.09
C PHE A 17 -9.21 0.20 2.56
N PRO A 18 -8.23 1.13 2.61
CA PRO A 18 -8.51 2.53 2.86
C PRO A 18 -9.14 3.18 1.62
N ASP A 19 -9.65 4.40 1.77
CA ASP A 19 -10.25 5.16 0.68
C ASP A 19 -9.23 5.50 -0.42
N ASN A 20 -9.66 5.41 -1.69
CA ASN A 20 -8.89 5.76 -2.89
C ASN A 20 -7.49 5.12 -2.97
N PRO A 21 -7.36 3.79 -2.84
CA PRO A 21 -6.07 3.12 -2.94
C PRO A 21 -5.59 3.13 -4.40
N VAL A 22 -4.31 3.43 -4.61
CA VAL A 22 -3.72 3.49 -5.95
C VAL A 22 -3.53 2.08 -6.51
N ARG A 23 -4.15 1.81 -7.66
CA ARG A 23 -4.04 0.55 -8.39
C ARG A 23 -2.79 0.51 -9.26
N VAL A 24 -2.20 -0.67 -9.39
CA VAL A 24 -1.14 -0.93 -10.37
C VAL A 24 -1.74 -0.89 -11.77
N GLN A 25 -1.10 -0.16 -12.69
CA GLN A 25 -1.60 0.01 -14.06
C GLN A 25 -1.80 -1.35 -14.75
N GLY A 26 -2.97 -1.54 -15.36
CA GLY A 26 -3.32 -2.79 -16.06
C GLY A 26 -3.67 -3.97 -15.15
N GLN A 27 -3.68 -3.80 -13.82
CA GLN A 27 -4.05 -4.84 -12.86
C GLN A 27 -5.40 -4.53 -12.21
N GLN A 28 -6.30 -5.52 -12.20
CA GLN A 28 -7.66 -5.32 -11.65
C GLN A 28 -7.69 -5.31 -10.12
N ASN A 29 -6.83 -6.10 -9.48
CA ASN A 29 -6.84 -6.35 -8.03
C ASN A 29 -5.43 -6.27 -7.44
N MET A 30 -4.67 -5.24 -7.80
CA MET A 30 -3.32 -5.02 -7.26
C MET A 30 -3.13 -3.55 -6.93
N TYR A 31 -2.61 -3.28 -5.73
CA TYR A 31 -2.45 -1.95 -5.16
C TYR A 31 -1.02 -1.75 -4.67
N VAL A 32 -0.55 -0.50 -4.72
CA VAL A 32 0.79 -0.12 -4.26
C VAL A 32 0.83 -0.15 -2.73
N ALA A 33 1.79 -0.89 -2.19
CA ALA A 33 1.94 -1.08 -0.75
C ALA A 33 3.38 -0.79 -0.30
N LEU A 34 3.52 -0.37 0.96
CA LEU A 34 4.79 -0.03 1.60
C LEU A 34 4.85 -0.70 2.98
N TRP A 35 6.02 -1.27 3.28
CA TRP A 35 6.32 -1.87 4.57
C TRP A 35 7.70 -1.42 5.03
N TYR A 36 7.91 -1.33 6.35
CA TYR A 36 9.19 -0.96 6.94
C TYR A 36 9.77 -2.14 7.71
N LYS A 37 11.03 -2.47 7.42
CA LYS A 37 11.81 -3.42 8.21
C LYS A 37 13.09 -2.75 8.70
N HIS A 38 13.22 -2.62 10.02
CA HIS A 38 14.37 -1.95 10.67
C HIS A 38 14.64 -0.54 10.12
N GLY A 39 13.58 0.24 9.93
CA GLY A 39 13.65 1.61 9.40
C GLY A 39 13.86 1.72 7.89
N LYS A 40 14.01 0.60 7.16
CA LYS A 40 14.15 0.60 5.70
C LYS A 40 12.81 0.41 5.00
N PRO A 41 12.42 1.29 4.06
CA PRO A 41 11.20 1.12 3.28
C PRO A 41 11.36 0.00 2.24
N ILE A 42 10.32 -0.81 2.10
CA ILE A 42 10.23 -1.90 1.13
C ILE A 42 8.86 -1.79 0.46
N HIS A 43 8.86 -1.48 -0.84
CA HIS A 43 7.64 -1.51 -1.64
C HIS A 43 7.24 -2.95 -1.94
N GLY A 44 5.93 -3.16 -2.04
CA GLY A 44 5.33 -4.44 -2.37
C GLY A 44 3.97 -4.24 -3.00
N ARG A 45 3.15 -5.29 -2.95
CA ARG A 45 1.79 -5.27 -3.50
C ARG A 45 0.78 -5.68 -2.45
N ALA A 46 -0.40 -5.10 -2.52
CA ALA A 46 -1.59 -5.55 -1.80
C ALA A 46 -2.69 -5.94 -2.79
N TRP A 47 -3.59 -6.82 -2.37
CA TRP A 47 -4.78 -7.21 -3.12
C TRP A 47 -5.97 -7.43 -2.19
N ASN A 48 -7.17 -7.37 -2.76
CA ASN A 48 -8.39 -7.72 -2.05
C ASN A 48 -8.59 -9.23 -2.11
N ASN A 49 -8.72 -9.86 -0.94
CA ASN A 49 -9.24 -11.21 -0.81
C ASN A 49 -10.43 -11.17 0.14
N ASN A 50 -11.63 -11.52 -0.33
CA ASN A 50 -12.86 -11.53 0.47
C ASN A 50 -13.15 -10.22 1.24
N GLY A 51 -12.87 -9.06 0.63
CA GLY A 51 -13.15 -7.76 1.22
C GLY A 51 -12.05 -7.23 2.14
N VAL A 52 -10.96 -7.99 2.36
CA VAL A 52 -9.86 -7.59 3.23
C VAL A 52 -8.53 -7.50 2.48
N VAL A 53 -7.60 -6.76 3.07
CA VAL A 53 -6.24 -6.57 2.56
C VAL A 53 -5.39 -7.79 2.84
N GLU A 54 -4.89 -8.39 1.77
CA GLU A 54 -3.71 -9.25 1.78
C GLU A 54 -2.56 -8.56 1.04
N CYS A 55 -1.33 -9.04 1.28
CA CYS A 55 -0.15 -8.37 0.75
C CYS A 55 1.05 -9.32 0.58
N SER A 56 2.04 -8.84 -0.18
CA SER A 56 3.28 -9.55 -0.42
C SER A 56 4.44 -8.57 -0.57
N PHE A 57 5.53 -8.83 0.16
CA PHE A 57 6.76 -8.07 0.14
C PHE A 57 7.98 -8.98 -0.04
N PRO A 58 8.94 -8.61 -0.90
CA PRO A 58 10.21 -9.31 -0.97
C PRO A 58 11.13 -8.85 0.18
N TYR A 59 11.65 -9.78 0.97
CA TYR A 59 12.64 -9.49 1.99
C TYR A 59 13.65 -10.63 2.11
N SER A 60 14.94 -10.31 2.09
CA SER A 60 16.01 -11.31 2.30
C SER A 60 15.88 -12.57 1.42
N LYS A 61 15.50 -12.39 0.14
CA LYS A 61 15.27 -13.45 -0.86
C LYS A 61 14.09 -14.38 -0.58
N VAL A 62 13.21 -14.02 0.35
CA VAL A 62 11.93 -14.72 0.59
C VAL A 62 10.76 -13.78 0.36
N GLU A 63 9.59 -14.36 0.08
CA GLU A 63 8.33 -13.65 0.00
C GLU A 63 7.66 -13.65 1.38
N LEU A 64 7.29 -12.47 1.88
CA LEU A 64 6.56 -12.31 3.14
C LEU A 64 5.13 -11.87 2.85
N THR A 65 4.17 -12.69 3.27
CA THR A 65 2.71 -12.42 3.15
C THR A 65 2.00 -12.45 4.50
N GLY A 66 2.62 -13.08 5.50
CA GLY A 66 2.02 -13.34 6.80
C GLY A 66 1.90 -12.08 7.65
N LYS A 67 0.73 -11.89 8.27
CA LYS A 67 0.48 -10.81 9.24
C LYS A 67 1.52 -10.77 10.37
N LYS A 68 1.99 -11.94 10.83
CA LYS A 68 2.99 -12.05 11.90
C LYS A 68 4.37 -11.56 11.43
N ASP A 69 4.79 -11.96 10.23
CA ASP A 69 6.12 -11.62 9.69
C ASP A 69 6.24 -10.13 9.34
N LEU A 70 5.12 -9.53 8.93
CA LEU A 70 5.02 -8.12 8.54
C LEU A 70 4.69 -7.18 9.72
N GLY A 71 4.52 -7.69 10.94
CA GLY A 71 4.26 -6.85 12.11
C GLY A 71 2.82 -6.32 12.20
N GLY A 72 1.87 -6.94 11.51
CA GLY A 72 0.43 -6.67 11.65
C GLY A 72 -0.13 -5.59 10.74
N GLN A 73 0.71 -4.68 10.25
CA GLN A 73 0.29 -3.47 9.54
C GLN A 73 1.28 -3.09 8.43
N ILE A 74 0.74 -2.55 7.34
CA ILE A 74 1.47 -2.00 6.20
C ILE A 74 0.93 -0.60 5.90
N GLN A 75 1.43 0.04 4.85
CA GLN A 75 0.86 1.26 4.30
C GLN A 75 0.40 1.01 2.86
N ILE A 76 -0.71 1.63 2.47
CA ILE A 76 -1.23 1.62 1.10
C ILE A 76 -1.15 3.05 0.56
N LEU A 77 -0.64 3.20 -0.66
CA LEU A 77 -0.63 4.49 -1.33
C LEU A 77 -2.07 4.91 -1.64
N THR A 78 -2.45 6.11 -1.24
CA THR A 78 -3.77 6.67 -1.53
C THR A 78 -3.66 7.95 -2.33
N TYR A 79 -4.63 8.17 -3.22
CA TYR A 79 -4.73 9.38 -4.01
C TYR A 79 -6.16 9.91 -3.90
N LYS A 80 -6.37 10.85 -2.97
CA LYS A 80 -7.68 11.46 -2.70
C LYS A 80 -7.67 12.91 -3.17
N GLY A 81 -8.07 13.13 -4.41
CA GLY A 81 -8.13 14.45 -5.01
C GLY A 81 -7.88 14.38 -6.51
N ASP A 82 -7.27 15.43 -7.03
CA ASP A 82 -6.93 15.61 -8.44
C ASP A 82 -5.68 16.48 -8.57
N PHE A 83 -5.23 16.67 -9.81
CA PHE A 83 -4.07 17.51 -10.11
C PHE A 83 -4.21 18.96 -9.59
N ASN A 84 -5.42 19.52 -9.58
CA ASN A 84 -5.62 20.92 -9.17
C ASN A 84 -5.51 21.10 -7.65
N SER A 85 -5.93 20.09 -6.90
CA SER A 85 -5.91 20.06 -5.43
C SER A 85 -4.58 19.58 -4.85
N LEU A 86 -3.93 18.60 -5.50
CA LEU A 86 -2.70 17.96 -5.01
C LEU A 86 -1.43 18.43 -5.72
N GLY A 87 -1.54 18.96 -6.95
CA GLY A 87 -0.40 19.39 -7.75
C GLY A 87 0.39 18.26 -8.42
N TYR A 88 -0.11 17.02 -8.37
CA TYR A 88 0.42 15.84 -9.04
C TYR A 88 -0.69 14.85 -9.43
N TRP A 89 -0.38 13.87 -10.27
CA TRP A 89 -1.26 12.77 -10.70
C TRP A 89 -0.47 11.48 -10.90
#